data_AF-A0A3F3C9S3-F1
#
_entry.id   AF-A0A3F3C9S3-F1
#
_cell.length_a   1.000
_cell.length_b   1.000
_cell.length_c   1.000
_cell.angle_alpha   90.00
_cell.angle_beta   90.00
_cell.angle_gamma   90.00
#
_symmetry.space_group_name_H-M   'P 1'
#
loop_
_entity.id
_entity.type
_entity.pdbx_description
1 polymer ?
#
loop_
_entity_poly.entity_id
_entity_poly.type
_entity_poly.pdbx_seq_one_letter_code
_entity_poly.pdbx_strand_id
1 'polypeptide(L)'
;MRMNKLPGYGLPELAFWPQPKYERNNWSMFCLKLRDDGTLAWYRRYVDRGMPNLAFDDVYDSYLDARKAAEELNKNIAFNIDDLSLTQQQRESLRLKIDKALISKSRLMDEEHMMLNEAIRRHTNDRRLSSDELIIKPEGLIVRPYLLDILHEMPYLHWIFLPTFQTCFRLTEPNTWEQVHSPRAKSSKICYQERIARGFGLSGTAHWGKTKATIRSMLLPRANQLLQLASVKRMLDEALRNGRKVIVVGSFVFWFEDINQIGWSVKEANDSEITSRGNTLWKEGTIISKNHGRIVVLPYTKENGEHVKGYTKNAPNDGKAIPRHKDEYVELPFEILDGDLMFSLFGELNYE
;
A
#
# COMPACT_ATOMS: atom_id res chain seq x y z
N MET A 1 -17.72 13.00 21.56
CA MET A 1 -17.72 11.73 22.34
C MET A 1 -16.75 11.90 23.50
N ARG A 2 -16.98 11.28 24.67
CA ARG A 2 -16.02 11.39 25.79
C ARG A 2 -14.84 10.45 25.56
N MET A 3 -13.62 10.92 25.82
CA MET A 3 -12.39 10.15 25.58
C MET A 3 -12.41 8.79 26.31
N ASN A 4 -12.81 8.79 27.59
CA ASN A 4 -12.91 7.60 28.43
C ASN A 4 -14.02 6.60 28.06
N LYS A 5 -14.86 6.93 27.08
CA LYS A 5 -15.91 6.05 26.54
C LYS A 5 -15.56 5.49 25.17
N LEU A 6 -14.35 5.77 24.66
CA LEU A 6 -13.91 5.29 23.36
C LEU A 6 -13.47 3.82 23.43
N PRO A 7 -13.74 3.03 22.38
CA PRO A 7 -13.19 1.68 22.27
C PRO A 7 -11.66 1.68 22.36
N GLY A 8 -11.09 0.86 23.24
CA GLY A 8 -9.65 0.78 23.44
C GLY A 8 -9.05 1.97 24.18
N TYR A 9 -9.86 2.79 24.87
CA TYR A 9 -9.35 3.78 25.81
C TYR A 9 -8.56 3.11 26.94
N GLY A 10 -7.44 3.71 27.33
CA GLY A 10 -6.55 3.20 28.38
C GLY A 10 -5.63 2.05 27.96
N LEU A 11 -5.86 1.42 26.81
CA LEU A 11 -4.97 0.38 26.29
C LEU A 11 -3.67 0.99 25.74
N PRO A 12 -2.50 0.32 25.95
CA PRO A 12 -1.21 0.73 25.40
C PRO A 12 -1.25 0.91 23.88
N GLU A 13 -0.65 2.00 23.40
CA GLU A 13 -0.53 2.29 21.97
C GLU A 13 0.87 1.89 21.49
N LEU A 14 0.94 1.12 20.41
CA LEU A 14 2.15 0.43 19.98
C LEU A 14 2.62 0.78 18.57
N ALA A 15 1.71 1.25 17.72
CA ALA A 15 2.03 1.72 16.37
C ALA A 15 0.87 2.56 15.82
N PHE A 16 1.13 3.36 14.80
CA PHE A 16 0.17 4.25 14.17
C PHE A 16 0.22 4.10 12.65
N TRP A 17 -0.95 4.08 12.01
CA TRP A 17 -1.04 4.12 10.54
C TRP A 17 -2.40 4.63 10.06
N PRO A 18 -2.46 5.44 8.99
CA PRO A 18 -3.72 5.96 8.47
C PRO A 18 -4.52 4.92 7.68
N GLN A 19 -5.83 5.11 7.63
CA GLN A 19 -6.74 4.35 6.77
C GLN A 19 -7.78 5.28 6.13
N PRO A 20 -8.24 4.97 4.90
CA PRO A 20 -9.20 5.79 4.21
C PRO A 20 -10.55 5.76 4.94
N LYS A 21 -11.09 6.94 5.19
CA LYS A 21 -12.46 7.15 5.67
C LYS A 21 -13.32 7.52 4.48
N TYR A 22 -13.77 6.47 3.77
CA TYR A 22 -14.47 6.58 2.49
C TYR A 22 -15.59 7.63 2.50
N GLU A 23 -16.42 7.63 3.55
CA GLU A 23 -17.59 8.50 3.70
C GLU A 23 -17.27 9.98 3.87
N ARG A 24 -16.00 10.34 4.03
CA ARG A 24 -15.53 11.73 4.16
C ARG A 24 -14.44 12.06 3.15
N ASN A 25 -14.01 11.09 2.34
CA ASN A 25 -12.87 11.19 1.42
C ASN A 25 -11.63 11.80 2.07
N ASN A 26 -11.36 11.40 3.31
CA ASN A 26 -10.19 11.81 4.07
C ASN A 26 -9.59 10.59 4.77
N TRP A 27 -8.54 10.80 5.56
CA TRP A 27 -7.77 9.73 6.20
C TRP A 27 -7.91 9.84 7.71
N SER A 28 -8.32 8.75 8.36
CA SER A 28 -8.32 8.65 9.83
C SER A 28 -7.05 7.94 10.28
N MET A 29 -6.41 8.46 11.32
CA MET A 29 -5.34 7.77 12.01
C MET A 29 -5.89 6.59 12.81
N PHE A 30 -5.19 5.47 12.76
CA PHE A 30 -5.45 4.32 13.62
C PHE A 30 -4.23 4.03 14.48
N CYS A 31 -4.47 3.55 15.69
CA CYS A 31 -3.45 3.08 16.61
C CYS A 31 -3.60 1.57 16.83
N LEU A 32 -2.49 0.85 16.72
CA LEU A 32 -2.37 -0.54 17.12
C LEU A 32 -2.26 -0.58 18.64
N LYS A 33 -3.14 -1.32 19.30
CA LYS A 33 -3.17 -1.40 20.75
C LYS A 33 -2.99 -2.83 21.25
N LEU A 34 -2.33 -2.97 22.40
CA LEU A 34 -2.25 -4.22 23.16
C LEU A 34 -3.50 -4.35 24.03
N ARG A 35 -4.26 -5.43 23.83
CA ARG A 35 -5.41 -5.77 24.69
C ARG A 35 -4.94 -6.53 25.92
N ASP A 36 -5.81 -6.56 26.93
CA ASP A 36 -5.56 -7.28 28.19
C ASP A 36 -5.36 -8.80 28.00
N ASP A 37 -5.91 -9.36 26.92
CA ASP A 37 -5.73 -10.76 26.52
C ASP A 37 -4.40 -11.02 25.77
N GLY A 38 -3.54 -10.01 25.63
CA GLY A 38 -2.26 -10.08 24.92
C GLY A 38 -2.38 -9.99 23.39
N THR A 39 -3.58 -9.80 22.84
CA THR A 39 -3.78 -9.67 21.39
C THR A 39 -3.62 -8.22 20.91
N LEU A 40 -3.24 -8.07 19.64
CA LEU A 40 -3.08 -6.76 18.99
C LEU A 40 -4.31 -6.42 18.15
N ALA A 41 -4.80 -5.20 18.25
CA ALA A 41 -5.90 -4.72 17.41
C ALA A 41 -5.77 -3.25 17.05
N TRP A 42 -6.22 -2.90 15.85
CA TRP A 42 -6.25 -1.51 15.37
C TRP A 42 -7.53 -0.82 15.84
N TYR A 43 -7.36 0.34 16.48
CA TYR A 43 -8.43 1.21 16.91
C TYR A 43 -8.31 2.56 16.21
N ARG A 44 -9.44 3.23 15.97
CA ARG A 44 -9.38 4.61 15.48
C ARG A 44 -8.79 5.49 16.57
N ARG A 45 -7.81 6.31 16.21
CA ARG A 45 -7.18 7.25 17.13
C ARG A 45 -8.05 8.49 17.28
N TYR A 46 -8.12 8.99 18.51
CA TYR A 46 -8.77 10.24 18.84
C TYR A 46 -7.81 11.10 19.64
N VAL A 47 -7.90 12.41 19.44
CA VAL A 47 -7.03 13.40 20.09
C VAL A 47 -7.85 14.36 20.95
N ASP A 48 -7.26 14.80 22.06
CA ASP A 48 -7.76 15.94 22.81
C ASP A 48 -7.22 17.21 22.15
N ARG A 49 -8.09 18.22 21.97
CA ARG A 49 -7.73 19.52 21.39
C ARG A 49 -7.84 20.65 22.42
N GLY A 50 -7.53 20.34 23.69
CA GLY A 50 -7.63 21.27 24.80
C GLY A 50 -9.07 21.50 25.28
N MET A 51 -9.98 20.58 24.95
CA MET A 51 -11.38 20.67 25.38
C MET A 51 -11.68 19.51 26.34
N PRO A 52 -11.83 19.79 27.65
CA PRO A 52 -11.98 18.74 28.64
C PRO A 52 -13.12 17.77 28.30
N ASN A 53 -12.82 16.48 28.34
CA ASN A 53 -13.77 15.39 28.09
C ASN A 53 -14.33 15.30 26.65
N LEU A 54 -13.74 15.99 25.67
CA LEU A 54 -14.10 15.85 24.26
C LEU A 54 -12.96 15.18 23.48
N ALA A 55 -13.32 14.13 22.75
CA ALA A 55 -12.42 13.44 21.84
C ALA A 55 -12.75 13.80 20.39
N PHE A 56 -11.71 14.18 19.64
CA PHE A 56 -11.79 14.53 18.21
C PHE A 56 -11.15 13.44 17.38
N ASP A 57 -11.72 13.18 16.20
CA ASP A 57 -11.12 12.24 15.23
C ASP A 57 -9.78 12.82 14.75
N ASP A 58 -8.74 11.98 14.73
CA ASP A 58 -7.42 12.34 14.22
C ASP A 58 -7.41 12.11 12.71
N VAL A 59 -7.70 13.18 11.95
CA VAL A 59 -8.00 13.11 10.51
C VAL A 59 -7.12 14.05 9.68
N TYR A 60 -6.84 13.62 8.46
CA TYR A 60 -5.96 14.28 7.49
C TYR A 60 -6.63 14.29 6.11
N ASP A 61 -6.40 15.35 5.34
CA ASP A 61 -7.03 15.49 4.01
C ASP A 61 -6.33 14.65 2.93
N SER A 62 -5.01 14.46 3.04
CA SER A 62 -4.22 13.66 2.10
C SER A 62 -3.59 12.42 2.75
N TYR A 63 -3.31 11.41 1.93
CA TYR A 63 -2.61 10.21 2.38
C TYR A 63 -1.19 10.53 2.84
N LEU A 64 -0.48 11.40 2.11
CA LEU A 64 0.91 11.74 2.37
C LEU A 64 1.07 12.46 3.71
N ASP A 65 0.18 13.41 4.02
CA ASP A 65 0.18 14.09 5.33
C ASP A 65 -0.12 13.11 6.47
N ALA A 66 -1.10 12.24 6.25
CA ALA A 66 -1.46 11.22 7.22
C ALA A 66 -0.32 10.21 7.46
N ARG A 67 0.39 9.81 6.39
CA ARG A 67 1.55 8.92 6.45
C ARG A 67 2.70 9.59 7.20
N LYS A 68 3.05 10.82 6.85
CA LYS A 68 4.09 11.59 7.54
C LYS A 68 3.80 11.75 9.03
N ALA A 69 2.53 12.03 9.38
CA ALA A 69 2.11 12.09 10.77
C ALA A 69 2.23 10.73 11.47
N ALA A 70 1.85 9.62 10.83
CA ALA A 70 2.04 8.28 11.39
C ALA A 70 3.52 7.95 11.64
N GLU A 71 4.40 8.27 10.70
CA GLU A 71 5.85 8.08 10.85
C GLU A 71 6.39 8.86 12.06
N GLU A 72 5.96 10.11 12.25
CA GLU A 72 6.36 10.91 13.40
C GLU A 72 5.79 10.38 14.72
N LEU A 73 4.54 9.92 14.72
CA LEU A 73 3.92 9.30 15.89
C LEU A 73 4.60 7.98 16.27
N ASN A 74 5.05 7.20 15.30
CA ASN A 74 5.77 5.94 15.53
C ASN A 74 7.17 6.17 16.13
N LYS A 75 7.83 7.30 15.82
CA LYS A 75 9.10 7.68 16.48
C LYS A 75 8.90 8.07 17.95
N ASN A 76 7.74 8.61 18.28
CA ASN A 76 7.43 9.19 19.58
C ASN A 76 6.41 8.33 20.38
N ILE A 77 6.46 7.01 20.23
CA ILE A 77 5.60 6.10 21.02
C ILE A 77 5.97 6.23 22.51
N ALA A 78 5.01 6.66 23.32
CA ALA A 78 5.23 6.87 24.76
C ALA A 78 5.30 5.55 25.56
N PHE A 79 4.72 4.48 25.04
CA PHE A 79 4.66 3.19 25.74
C PHE A 79 5.95 2.39 25.53
N ASN A 80 6.61 2.03 26.61
CA ASN A 80 7.78 1.17 26.57
C ASN A 80 7.40 -0.30 26.76
N ILE A 81 7.66 -1.12 25.73
CA ILE A 81 7.41 -2.58 25.78
C ILE A 81 8.26 -3.27 26.85
N ASP A 82 9.43 -2.72 27.18
CA ASP A 82 10.31 -3.31 28.19
C ASP A 82 9.76 -3.21 29.61
N ASP A 83 8.79 -2.33 29.86
CA ASP A 83 8.11 -2.17 31.15
C ASP A 83 7.07 -3.27 31.41
N LEU A 84 6.76 -4.09 30.40
CA LEU A 84 5.85 -5.22 30.56
C LEU A 84 6.53 -6.38 31.29
N SER A 85 5.81 -7.01 32.22
CA SER A 85 6.21 -8.24 32.92
C SER A 85 6.16 -9.48 32.01
N LEU A 86 7.00 -9.48 30.97
CA LEU A 86 7.11 -10.52 29.95
C LEU A 86 8.52 -11.12 29.96
N THR A 87 8.64 -12.38 29.57
CA THR A 87 9.96 -12.98 29.32
C THR A 87 10.62 -12.31 28.10
N GLN A 88 11.95 -12.43 27.99
CA GLN A 88 12.68 -11.89 26.84
C GLN A 88 12.08 -12.37 25.50
N GLN A 89 11.80 -13.67 25.39
CA GLN A 89 11.20 -14.27 24.20
C GLN A 89 9.80 -13.71 23.90
N GLN A 90 8.98 -13.45 24.91
CA GLN A 90 7.66 -12.86 24.73
C GLN A 90 7.74 -11.40 24.28
N ARG A 91 8.69 -10.62 24.80
CA ARG A 91 8.93 -9.23 24.37
C ARG A 91 9.37 -9.15 22.91
N GLU A 92 10.29 -10.03 22.51
CA GLU A 92 10.73 -10.14 21.12
C GLU A 92 9.57 -10.53 20.20
N SER A 93 8.78 -11.57 20.56
CA SER A 93 7.58 -11.95 19.81
C SER A 93 6.56 -10.80 19.69
N LEU A 94 6.38 -9.99 20.74
CA LEU A 94 5.47 -8.84 20.72
C LEU A 94 5.98 -7.74 19.78
N ARG A 95 7.25 -7.35 19.86
CA ARG A 95 7.88 -6.39 18.93
C ARG A 95 7.68 -6.81 17.47
N LEU A 96 7.94 -8.08 17.17
CA LEU A 96 7.75 -8.64 15.83
C LEU A 96 6.29 -8.56 15.35
N LYS A 97 5.33 -8.82 16.24
CA LYS A 97 3.90 -8.72 15.91
C LYS A 97 3.48 -7.28 15.63
N ILE A 98 4.08 -6.30 16.32
CA ILE A 98 3.85 -4.87 16.08
C ILE A 98 4.39 -4.46 14.71
N ASP A 99 5.67 -4.74 14.45
CA ASP A 99 6.33 -4.41 13.18
C ASP A 99 5.57 -4.99 11.99
N LYS A 100 5.20 -6.27 12.10
CA LYS A 100 4.41 -6.99 11.10
C LYS A 100 3.05 -6.33 10.84
N ALA A 101 2.35 -5.93 11.89
CA ALA A 101 1.04 -5.28 11.75
C ALA A 101 1.18 -3.93 11.05
N LEU A 102 2.23 -3.17 11.37
CA LEU A 102 2.55 -1.88 10.77
C LEU A 102 2.94 -2.03 9.29
N ILE A 103 3.90 -2.90 8.97
CA ILE A 103 4.37 -3.18 7.60
C ILE A 103 3.20 -3.61 6.71
N SER A 104 2.35 -4.53 7.19
CA SER A 104 1.18 -5.00 6.44
C SER A 104 0.21 -3.86 6.12
N LYS A 105 -0.03 -2.95 7.08
CA LYS A 105 -0.88 -1.77 6.88
C LYS A 105 -0.27 -0.76 5.93
N SER A 106 1.03 -0.47 6.07
CA SER A 106 1.79 0.42 5.18
C SER A 106 1.72 -0.06 3.75
N ARG A 107 2.19 -1.29 3.48
CA ARG A 107 2.21 -1.85 2.13
C ARG A 107 0.87 -1.79 1.41
N LEU A 108 -0.23 -2.09 2.11
CA LEU A 108 -1.56 -2.05 1.51
C LEU A 108 -1.97 -0.65 1.05
N MET A 109 -1.60 0.39 1.80
CA MET A 109 -1.97 1.77 1.50
C MET A 109 -0.99 2.42 0.53
N ASP A 110 0.31 2.16 0.68
CA ASP A 110 1.34 2.62 -0.25
C ASP A 110 1.09 2.06 -1.66
N GLU A 111 0.75 0.76 -1.77
CA GLU A 111 0.34 0.14 -3.03
C GLU A 111 -0.84 0.87 -3.68
N GLU A 112 -1.90 1.11 -2.94
CA GLU A 112 -3.10 1.77 -3.48
C GLU A 112 -2.81 3.21 -3.90
N HIS A 113 -1.96 3.91 -3.15
CA HIS A 113 -1.51 5.25 -3.51
C HIS A 113 -0.68 5.25 -4.81
N MET A 114 0.25 4.31 -4.96
CA MET A 114 1.01 4.15 -6.19
C MET A 114 0.12 3.83 -7.39
N MET A 115 -0.83 2.92 -7.23
CA MET A 115 -1.79 2.59 -8.29
C MET A 115 -2.66 3.80 -8.67
N LEU A 116 -3.06 4.63 -7.70
CA LEU A 116 -3.80 5.87 -7.96
C LEU A 116 -2.96 6.86 -8.77
N ASN A 117 -1.71 7.11 -8.37
CA ASN A 117 -0.85 8.06 -9.07
C ASN A 117 -0.62 7.63 -10.52
N GLU A 118 -0.42 6.33 -10.75
CA GLU A 118 -0.29 5.78 -12.10
C GLU A 118 -1.60 5.84 -12.90
N ALA A 119 -2.75 5.59 -12.26
CA ALA A 119 -4.06 5.77 -12.89
C ALA A 119 -4.22 7.21 -13.41
N ILE A 120 -3.96 8.21 -12.58
CA ILE A 120 -4.03 9.63 -12.97
C ILE A 120 -3.06 9.92 -14.13
N ARG A 121 -1.80 9.47 -14.01
CA ARG A 121 -0.74 9.70 -15.01
C ARG A 121 -1.06 9.09 -16.38
N ARG A 122 -1.78 7.96 -16.44
CA ARG A 122 -2.20 7.34 -17.71
C ARG A 122 -3.20 8.19 -18.48
N HIS A 123 -3.94 9.04 -17.78
CA HIS A 123 -5.02 9.85 -18.32
C HIS A 123 -4.71 11.36 -18.32
N THR A 124 -3.44 11.74 -18.18
CA THR A 124 -3.03 13.16 -18.22
C THR A 124 -3.45 13.82 -19.53
N ASN A 125 -3.34 13.11 -20.65
CA ASN A 125 -3.65 13.64 -21.99
C ASN A 125 -5.11 13.42 -22.42
N ASP A 126 -5.96 12.87 -21.56
CA ASP A 126 -7.37 12.68 -21.88
C ASP A 126 -8.09 14.01 -22.03
N ARG A 127 -9.12 14.04 -22.88
CA ARG A 127 -9.96 15.21 -23.03
C ARG A 127 -10.66 15.54 -21.71
N ARG A 128 -10.62 16.80 -21.29
CA ARG A 128 -11.40 17.30 -20.15
C ARG A 128 -12.79 17.72 -20.58
N LEU A 129 -13.77 17.39 -19.74
CA LEU A 129 -15.17 17.75 -19.94
C LEU A 129 -15.35 19.25 -19.67
N SER A 130 -16.00 19.96 -20.58
CA SER A 130 -16.36 21.37 -20.35
C SER A 130 -17.60 21.48 -19.44
N SER A 131 -17.81 22.65 -18.85
CA SER A 131 -18.97 22.89 -17.98
C SER A 131 -20.30 22.68 -18.71
N ASP A 132 -20.38 23.08 -19.99
CA ASP A 132 -21.61 23.02 -20.78
C ASP A 132 -21.95 21.60 -21.25
N GLU A 133 -20.93 20.74 -21.35
CA GLU A 133 -21.12 19.34 -21.73
C GLU A 133 -21.59 18.47 -20.57
N LEU A 134 -21.36 18.90 -19.32
CA LEU A 134 -21.73 18.14 -18.13
C LEU A 134 -23.24 18.20 -17.88
N ILE A 135 -23.90 17.05 -17.87
CA ILE A 135 -25.32 16.91 -17.56
C ILE A 135 -25.44 16.29 -16.16
N ILE A 136 -26.19 16.92 -15.26
CA ILE A 136 -26.37 16.46 -13.87
C ILE A 136 -27.86 16.27 -13.62
N LYS A 137 -28.22 15.10 -13.08
CA LYS A 137 -29.57 14.74 -12.71
C LYS A 137 -29.67 14.49 -11.19
N PRO A 138 -30.67 15.05 -10.49
CA PRO A 138 -31.65 16.05 -10.99
C PRO A 138 -31.02 17.39 -11.37
N GLU A 139 -31.71 18.15 -12.21
CA GLU A 139 -31.29 19.50 -12.61
C GLU A 139 -31.30 20.49 -11.42
N GLY A 140 -30.54 21.57 -11.52
CA GLY A 140 -30.51 22.64 -10.50
C GLY A 140 -29.63 22.35 -9.27
N LEU A 141 -28.90 21.23 -9.24
CA LEU A 141 -27.97 20.94 -8.14
C LEU A 141 -26.74 21.87 -8.17
N ILE A 142 -26.42 22.47 -7.02
CA ILE A 142 -25.24 23.32 -6.79
C ILE A 142 -23.97 22.46 -6.58
N VAL A 143 -23.83 21.38 -7.36
CA VAL A 143 -22.72 20.42 -7.28
C VAL A 143 -21.82 20.43 -8.52
N ARG A 144 -22.24 21.14 -9.58
CA ARG A 144 -21.55 21.24 -10.87
C ARG A 144 -20.06 21.58 -10.76
N PRO A 145 -19.64 22.68 -10.10
CA PRO A 145 -18.21 23.00 -10.03
C PRO A 145 -17.40 21.89 -9.36
N TYR A 146 -17.91 21.31 -8.27
CA TYR A 146 -17.24 20.22 -7.55
C TYR A 146 -17.10 18.94 -8.36
N LEU A 147 -18.09 18.61 -9.20
CA LEU A 147 -17.98 17.48 -10.13
C LEU A 147 -16.96 17.75 -11.23
N LEU A 148 -16.96 18.97 -11.79
CA LEU A 148 -16.00 19.36 -12.81
C LEU A 148 -14.56 19.33 -12.29
N ASP A 149 -14.31 19.84 -11.08
CA ASP A 149 -12.97 19.83 -10.47
C ASP A 149 -12.41 18.40 -10.39
N ILE A 150 -13.23 17.45 -9.92
CA ILE A 150 -12.83 16.04 -9.82
C ILE A 150 -12.62 15.42 -11.22
N LEU A 151 -13.48 15.74 -12.19
CA LEU A 151 -13.35 15.24 -13.57
C LEU A 151 -12.20 15.88 -14.34
N HIS A 152 -11.74 17.06 -13.94
CA HIS A 152 -10.54 17.69 -14.49
C HIS A 152 -9.29 17.01 -13.97
N GLU A 153 -9.27 16.55 -12.72
CA GLU A 153 -8.18 15.73 -12.21
C GLU A 153 -8.21 14.30 -12.79
N MET A 154 -9.39 13.68 -12.78
CA MET A 154 -9.61 12.27 -13.13
C MET A 154 -10.76 12.14 -14.16
N PRO A 155 -10.52 12.43 -15.45
CA PRO A 155 -11.57 12.45 -16.48
C PRO A 155 -12.16 11.08 -16.81
N TYR A 156 -11.49 10.01 -16.39
CA TYR A 156 -11.88 8.64 -16.67
C TYR A 156 -12.96 8.09 -15.74
N LEU A 157 -13.31 8.77 -14.64
CA LEU A 157 -14.20 8.24 -13.61
C LEU A 157 -15.61 7.96 -14.12
N HIS A 158 -16.24 6.89 -13.63
CA HIS A 158 -17.68 6.65 -13.76
C HIS A 158 -18.45 6.75 -12.44
N TRP A 159 -17.74 6.88 -11.32
CA TRP A 159 -18.31 7.09 -9.99
C TRP A 159 -17.53 8.17 -9.26
N ILE A 160 -18.26 9.12 -8.69
CA ILE A 160 -17.68 10.24 -7.93
C ILE A 160 -18.40 10.36 -6.60
N PHE A 161 -17.64 10.59 -5.54
CA PHE A 161 -18.19 10.97 -4.25
C PHE A 161 -17.85 12.44 -3.96
N LEU A 162 -18.87 13.23 -3.60
CA LEU A 162 -18.71 14.60 -3.16
C LEU A 162 -18.86 14.66 -1.63
N PRO A 163 -17.77 14.82 -0.87
CA PRO A 163 -17.81 14.78 0.59
C PRO A 163 -18.59 15.94 1.19
N THR A 164 -18.51 17.14 0.61
CA THR A 164 -19.24 18.33 1.07
C THR A 164 -20.74 18.09 1.10
N PHE A 165 -21.27 17.46 0.06
CA PHE A 165 -22.70 17.17 -0.11
C PHE A 165 -23.10 15.77 0.35
N GLN A 166 -22.14 14.98 0.83
CA GLN A 166 -22.34 13.60 1.25
C GLN A 166 -23.06 12.72 0.23
N THR A 167 -22.79 12.96 -1.05
CA THR A 167 -23.54 12.40 -2.17
C THR A 167 -22.61 11.73 -3.16
N CYS A 168 -23.02 10.58 -3.70
CA CYS A 168 -22.34 9.90 -4.80
C CYS A 168 -23.06 10.19 -6.13
N PHE A 169 -22.30 10.30 -7.21
CA PHE A 169 -22.78 10.41 -8.57
C PHE A 169 -22.23 9.26 -9.40
N ARG A 170 -23.03 8.81 -10.37
CA ARG A 170 -22.65 7.77 -11.32
C ARG A 170 -22.90 8.26 -12.74
N LEU A 171 -21.94 8.02 -13.62
CA LEU A 171 -22.11 8.21 -15.06
C LEU A 171 -23.08 7.15 -15.60
N THR A 172 -24.21 7.58 -16.19
CA THR A 172 -25.23 6.68 -16.76
C THR A 172 -25.24 6.70 -18.28
N GLU A 173 -24.94 7.84 -18.87
CA GLU A 173 -24.82 8.06 -20.32
C GLU A 173 -23.63 9.00 -20.56
N PRO A 174 -23.18 9.21 -21.81
CA PRO A 174 -22.12 10.16 -22.11
C PRO A 174 -22.39 11.52 -21.48
N ASN A 175 -21.48 11.95 -20.60
CA ASN A 175 -21.54 13.20 -19.82
C ASN A 175 -22.76 13.37 -18.88
N THR A 176 -23.62 12.35 -18.74
CA THR A 176 -24.79 12.39 -17.85
C THR A 176 -24.49 11.70 -16.53
N TRP A 177 -24.53 12.49 -15.46
CA TRP A 177 -24.26 12.06 -14.09
C TRP A 177 -25.52 12.10 -13.25
N GLU A 178 -25.85 10.96 -12.66
CA GLU A 178 -27.02 10.80 -11.81
C GLU A 178 -26.62 10.65 -10.35
N GLN A 179 -27.34 11.36 -9.47
CA GLN A 179 -27.23 11.19 -8.03
C GLN A 179 -27.63 9.77 -7.62
N VAL A 180 -26.81 9.13 -6.79
CA VAL A 180 -27.03 7.77 -6.31
C VAL A 180 -27.67 7.76 -4.92
N HIS A 181 -28.85 7.16 -4.81
CA HIS A 181 -29.62 7.03 -3.57
C HIS A 181 -29.36 5.68 -2.85
N SER A 182 -28.11 5.31 -2.59
CA SER A 182 -27.76 4.03 -1.96
C SER A 182 -26.93 4.22 -0.68
N PRO A 183 -26.75 3.16 0.15
CA PRO A 183 -26.07 3.28 1.43
C PRO A 183 -24.67 3.88 1.32
N ARG A 184 -24.45 4.99 2.04
CA ARG A 184 -23.26 5.85 1.94
C ARG A 184 -21.94 5.11 2.12
N ALA A 185 -21.86 4.18 3.08
CA ALA A 185 -20.64 3.40 3.33
C ALA A 185 -20.21 2.57 2.11
N LYS A 186 -21.16 1.93 1.43
CA LYS A 186 -20.89 1.07 0.28
C LYS A 186 -20.51 1.91 -0.95
N SER A 187 -21.28 2.96 -1.23
CA SER A 187 -21.07 3.79 -2.42
C SER A 187 -19.80 4.63 -2.33
N SER A 188 -19.49 5.19 -1.16
CA SER A 188 -18.25 5.93 -0.96
C SER A 188 -17.01 5.04 -1.13
N LYS A 189 -17.07 3.78 -0.68
CA LYS A 189 -16.01 2.80 -0.91
C LYS A 189 -15.85 2.47 -2.40
N ILE A 190 -16.95 2.30 -3.13
CA ILE A 190 -16.92 2.12 -4.60
C ILE A 190 -16.26 3.33 -5.26
N CYS A 191 -16.64 4.56 -4.90
CA CYS A 191 -16.06 5.77 -5.46
C CYS A 191 -14.55 5.87 -5.18
N TYR A 192 -14.11 5.50 -3.97
CA TYR A 192 -12.68 5.43 -3.65
C TYR A 192 -11.94 4.44 -4.55
N GLN A 193 -12.49 3.22 -4.71
CA GLN A 193 -11.87 2.18 -5.53
C GLN A 193 -11.90 2.52 -7.02
N GLU A 194 -12.94 3.23 -7.49
CA GLU A 194 -13.09 3.69 -8.88
C GLU A 194 -11.92 4.58 -9.30
N ARG A 195 -11.44 5.45 -8.42
CA ARG A 195 -10.29 6.35 -8.69
C ARG A 195 -9.06 5.62 -9.20
N ILE A 196 -8.86 4.40 -8.70
CA ILE A 196 -7.77 3.53 -9.10
C ILE A 196 -8.23 2.62 -10.25
N ALA A 197 -9.27 1.82 -10.03
CA ALA A 197 -9.68 0.77 -10.96
C ALA A 197 -9.96 1.31 -12.37
N ARG A 198 -10.67 2.44 -12.46
CA ARG A 198 -11.13 2.97 -13.73
C ARG A 198 -9.99 3.50 -14.59
N GLY A 199 -8.92 4.02 -13.98
CA GLY A 199 -7.73 4.45 -14.72
C GLY A 199 -6.93 3.29 -15.35
N PHE A 200 -7.31 2.05 -15.04
CA PHE A 200 -6.83 0.84 -15.70
C PHE A 200 -7.91 0.17 -16.56
N GLY A 201 -9.03 0.84 -16.83
CA GLY A 201 -10.17 0.29 -17.56
C GLY A 201 -10.98 -0.76 -16.77
N LEU A 202 -10.75 -0.88 -15.46
CA LEU A 202 -11.45 -1.83 -14.59
C LEU A 202 -12.56 -1.13 -13.80
N SER A 203 -13.44 -1.92 -13.16
CA SER A 203 -14.53 -1.38 -12.35
C SER A 203 -14.23 -1.31 -10.86
N GLY A 204 -14.50 -0.17 -10.23
CA GLY A 204 -14.48 0.04 -8.77
C GLY A 204 -15.61 -0.72 -8.06
N THR A 205 -16.59 -1.26 -8.78
CA THR A 205 -17.61 -2.16 -8.24
C THR A 205 -17.18 -3.63 -8.18
N ALA A 206 -16.07 -3.98 -8.84
CA ALA A 206 -15.57 -5.35 -8.90
C ALA A 206 -14.86 -5.77 -7.60
N HIS A 207 -14.56 -7.07 -7.47
CA HIS A 207 -13.85 -7.58 -6.29
C HIS A 207 -12.45 -6.98 -6.17
N TRP A 208 -12.26 -6.10 -5.19
CA TRP A 208 -11.06 -5.27 -5.06
C TRP A 208 -9.74 -6.04 -5.09
N GLY A 209 -9.66 -7.17 -4.40
CA GLY A 209 -8.44 -8.00 -4.42
C GLY A 209 -8.08 -8.56 -5.80
N LYS A 210 -9.08 -8.85 -6.65
CA LYS A 210 -8.87 -9.32 -8.03
C LYS A 210 -8.53 -8.17 -8.96
N THR A 211 -9.19 -7.03 -8.76
CA THR A 211 -8.88 -5.77 -9.46
C THR A 211 -7.42 -5.38 -9.24
N LYS A 212 -6.95 -5.33 -7.99
CA LYS A 212 -5.54 -5.03 -7.68
C LYS A 212 -4.56 -6.02 -8.31
N ALA A 213 -4.86 -7.32 -8.26
CA ALA A 213 -4.01 -8.33 -8.92
C ALA A 213 -3.92 -8.14 -10.45
N THR A 214 -5.04 -7.75 -11.08
CA THR A 214 -5.07 -7.44 -12.51
C THR A 214 -4.26 -6.19 -12.81
N ILE A 215 -4.38 -5.14 -11.99
CA ILE A 215 -3.57 -3.91 -12.11
C ILE A 215 -2.07 -4.23 -11.98
N ARG A 216 -1.66 -5.02 -10.99
CA ARG A 216 -0.26 -5.48 -10.86
C ARG A 216 0.21 -6.13 -12.16
N SER A 217 -0.60 -7.01 -12.74
CA SER A 217 -0.28 -7.66 -14.02
C SER A 217 -0.10 -6.68 -15.17
N MET A 218 -0.91 -5.61 -15.23
CA MET A 218 -0.76 -4.54 -16.22
C MET A 218 0.49 -3.69 -15.99
N LEU A 219 0.95 -3.55 -14.75
CA LEU A 219 2.12 -2.76 -14.37
C LEU A 219 3.45 -3.52 -14.54
N LEU A 220 3.44 -4.85 -14.52
CA LEU A 220 4.64 -5.69 -14.65
C LEU A 220 5.50 -5.39 -15.90
N PRO A 221 4.96 -5.28 -17.14
CA PRO A 221 5.78 -4.98 -18.31
C PRO A 221 6.49 -3.63 -18.22
N ARG A 222 5.92 -2.69 -17.45
CA ARG A 222 6.49 -1.37 -17.22
C ARG A 222 7.61 -1.39 -16.18
N ALA A 223 7.53 -2.27 -15.17
CA ALA A 223 8.62 -2.48 -14.23
C ALA A 223 9.90 -2.94 -14.95
N ASN A 224 9.78 -3.74 -16.00
CA ASN A 224 10.93 -4.12 -16.84
C ASN A 224 11.48 -2.94 -17.68
N GLN A 225 10.68 -1.90 -17.95
CA GLN A 225 11.19 -0.67 -18.57
C GLN A 225 12.08 0.13 -17.59
N LEU A 226 11.94 -0.05 -16.27
CA LEU A 226 12.83 0.56 -15.29
C LEU A 226 14.28 0.11 -15.49
N LEU A 227 14.48 -1.14 -15.92
CA LEU A 227 15.81 -1.65 -16.28
C LEU A 227 16.44 -0.89 -17.45
N GLN A 228 15.67 -0.12 -18.22
CA GLN A 228 16.19 0.68 -19.32
C GLN A 228 16.71 2.05 -18.88
N LEU A 229 16.33 2.53 -17.70
CA LEU A 229 16.77 3.82 -17.16
C LEU A 229 18.26 3.80 -16.83
N ALA A 230 19.00 4.83 -17.27
CA ALA A 230 20.45 4.90 -17.07
C ALA A 230 20.86 4.93 -15.59
N SER A 231 20.08 5.60 -14.73
CA SER A 231 20.30 5.64 -13.28
C SER A 231 20.15 4.26 -12.64
N VAL A 232 19.11 3.52 -13.03
CA VAL A 232 18.85 2.16 -12.56
C VAL A 232 19.94 1.22 -13.05
N LYS A 233 20.32 1.27 -14.33
CA LYS A 233 21.43 0.49 -14.88
C LYS A 233 22.72 0.70 -14.07
N ARG A 234 23.09 1.95 -13.79
CA ARG A 234 24.29 2.28 -13.02
C ARG A 234 24.26 1.70 -11.60
N MET A 235 23.12 1.82 -10.91
CA MET A 235 22.92 1.23 -9.57
C MET A 235 23.05 -0.31 -9.62
N LEU A 236 22.42 -0.95 -10.61
CA LEU A 236 22.45 -2.39 -10.80
C LEU A 236 23.86 -2.88 -11.18
N ASP A 237 24.61 -2.13 -11.96
CA ASP A 237 26.01 -2.45 -12.33
C ASP A 237 26.96 -2.31 -11.13
N GLU A 238 26.73 -1.34 -10.25
CA GLU A 238 27.47 -1.20 -9.00
C GLU A 238 27.18 -2.35 -8.04
N ALA A 239 25.91 -2.68 -7.85
CA ALA A 239 25.50 -3.82 -7.04
C ALA A 239 26.09 -5.14 -7.57
N LEU A 240 26.06 -5.35 -8.89
CA LEU A 240 26.64 -6.53 -9.51
C LEU A 240 28.16 -6.60 -9.28
N ARG A 241 28.88 -5.47 -9.41
CA ARG A 241 30.32 -5.37 -9.09
C ARG A 241 30.62 -5.71 -7.64
N ASN A 242 29.70 -5.38 -6.73
CA ASN A 242 29.78 -5.73 -5.31
C ASN A 242 29.27 -7.15 -5.00
N GLY A 243 29.01 -7.98 -6.03
CA GLY A 243 28.57 -9.37 -5.89
C GLY A 243 27.10 -9.53 -5.48
N ARG A 244 26.30 -8.45 -5.53
CA ARG A 244 24.87 -8.46 -5.21
C ARG A 244 24.06 -8.81 -6.45
N LYS A 245 23.34 -9.93 -6.37
CA LYS A 245 22.48 -10.44 -7.46
C LYS A 245 21.00 -10.19 -7.22
N VAL A 246 20.63 -9.75 -6.02
CA VAL A 246 19.26 -9.38 -5.66
C VAL A 246 19.29 -8.06 -4.89
N ILE A 247 18.55 -7.06 -5.38
CA ILE A 247 18.35 -5.78 -4.69
C ILE A 247 16.87 -5.59 -4.45
N VAL A 248 16.50 -5.31 -3.21
CA VAL A 248 15.14 -5.03 -2.80
C VAL A 248 15.01 -3.55 -2.53
N VAL A 249 14.07 -2.89 -3.19
CA VAL A 249 13.76 -1.48 -2.93
C VAL A 249 12.24 -1.28 -2.94
N GLY A 250 11.70 -0.90 -1.78
CA GLY A 250 10.26 -0.90 -1.55
C GLY A 250 9.65 -2.27 -1.85
N SER A 251 8.67 -2.31 -2.76
CA SER A 251 8.00 -3.54 -3.20
C SER A 251 8.65 -4.25 -4.40
N PHE A 252 9.71 -3.66 -4.97
CA PHE A 252 10.40 -4.21 -6.14
C PHE A 252 11.65 -4.97 -5.76
N VAL A 253 11.87 -6.07 -6.46
CA VAL A 253 13.07 -6.90 -6.33
C VAL A 253 13.75 -6.96 -7.69
N PHE A 254 14.86 -6.27 -7.82
CA PHE A 254 15.77 -6.43 -8.95
C PHE A 254 16.53 -7.73 -8.79
N TRP A 255 16.47 -8.58 -9.80
CA TRP A 255 16.90 -9.96 -9.73
C TRP A 255 17.76 -10.31 -10.94
N PHE A 256 19.01 -10.69 -10.69
CA PHE A 256 20.00 -11.01 -11.72
C PHE A 256 20.27 -12.52 -11.81
N GLU A 257 20.22 -13.08 -13.02
CA GLU A 257 20.61 -14.47 -13.30
C GLU A 257 21.62 -14.52 -14.46
N ASP A 258 22.69 -15.30 -14.26
CA ASP A 258 23.78 -15.48 -15.24
C ASP A 258 23.50 -16.56 -16.28
N ILE A 259 22.62 -17.52 -15.96
CA ILE A 259 22.43 -18.77 -16.72
C ILE A 259 21.01 -18.80 -17.29
N ASN A 260 20.91 -18.89 -18.63
CA ASN A 260 19.65 -19.07 -19.37
C ASN A 260 18.57 -17.97 -19.20
N GLN A 261 18.90 -16.79 -18.64
CA GLN A 261 18.04 -15.60 -18.62
C GLN A 261 18.82 -14.33 -19.00
N ILE A 262 18.10 -13.34 -19.56
CA ILE A 262 18.65 -12.05 -20.02
C ILE A 262 18.87 -11.14 -18.81
N GLY A 263 19.97 -11.30 -18.08
CA GLY A 263 20.48 -10.34 -17.09
C GLY A 263 19.49 -9.95 -15.98
N TRP A 264 19.43 -8.65 -15.65
CA TRP A 264 18.55 -8.14 -14.61
C TRP A 264 17.07 -8.26 -15.01
N SER A 265 16.23 -8.64 -14.05
CA SER A 265 14.78 -8.73 -14.17
C SER A 265 14.12 -8.06 -12.96
N VAL A 266 12.85 -7.66 -13.06
CA VAL A 266 12.11 -7.11 -11.93
C VAL A 266 11.05 -8.10 -11.46
N LYS A 267 11.05 -8.36 -10.14
CA LYS A 267 10.10 -9.19 -9.40
C LYS A 267 9.44 -8.35 -8.32
N GLU A 268 8.36 -8.88 -7.73
CA GLU A 268 7.69 -8.27 -6.58
C GLU A 268 8.22 -8.90 -5.28
N ALA A 269 8.31 -8.16 -4.17
CA ALA A 269 8.59 -8.74 -2.86
C ALA A 269 7.30 -9.29 -2.21
N ASN A 270 7.32 -10.53 -1.70
CA ASN A 270 6.29 -11.06 -0.81
C ASN A 270 6.79 -11.09 0.61
N ASP A 271 6.32 -10.15 1.39
CA ASP A 271 6.49 -10.25 2.82
C ASP A 271 5.38 -11.08 3.45
N SER A 272 4.38 -11.62 2.72
CA SER A 272 3.24 -12.35 3.33
C SER A 272 3.66 -13.51 4.25
N GLU A 273 4.78 -14.18 3.96
CA GLU A 273 5.29 -15.30 4.76
C GLU A 273 6.31 -14.88 5.82
N ILE A 274 7.08 -13.82 5.58
CA ILE A 274 7.84 -13.10 6.61
C ILE A 274 6.88 -12.46 7.62
N THR A 275 5.69 -12.10 7.16
CA THR A 275 4.55 -11.63 7.94
C THR A 275 3.56 -12.77 8.24
N SER A 276 3.99 -14.04 8.24
CA SER A 276 3.24 -15.12 8.89
C SER A 276 3.70 -15.26 10.35
N ARG A 277 3.04 -16.09 11.19
CA ARG A 277 3.12 -16.02 12.68
C ARG A 277 4.57 -15.93 13.22
N GLY A 278 4.92 -14.76 13.77
CA GLY A 278 6.18 -14.46 14.49
C GLY A 278 7.46 -14.55 13.67
N ASN A 279 7.39 -14.44 12.35
CA ASN A 279 8.56 -14.47 11.50
C ASN A 279 9.23 -13.08 11.39
N THR A 280 10.56 -13.03 11.26
CA THR A 280 11.39 -11.81 11.16
C THR A 280 12.27 -11.88 9.93
N LEU A 281 12.51 -10.79 9.21
CA LEU A 281 13.48 -10.79 8.12
C LEU A 281 14.86 -11.25 8.63
N TRP A 282 15.45 -12.22 7.94
CA TRP A 282 16.81 -12.70 8.18
C TRP A 282 17.74 -12.07 7.12
N LYS A 283 18.40 -10.95 7.47
CA LYS A 283 19.20 -10.14 6.54
C LYS A 283 20.43 -10.89 6.00
N GLU A 284 20.99 -11.78 6.81
CA GLU A 284 22.14 -12.61 6.46
C GLU A 284 21.73 -13.86 5.66
N GLY A 285 20.42 -14.10 5.50
CA GLY A 285 19.89 -15.23 4.78
C GLY A 285 20.05 -15.12 3.26
N THR A 286 19.86 -16.25 2.59
CA THR A 286 19.90 -16.36 1.12
C THR A 286 18.55 -16.79 0.56
N ILE A 287 18.30 -16.45 -0.70
CA ILE A 287 17.09 -16.84 -1.43
C ILE A 287 17.43 -18.04 -2.32
N ILE A 288 16.70 -19.15 -2.18
CA ILE A 288 16.79 -20.29 -3.08
C ILE A 288 15.64 -20.24 -4.08
N SER A 289 15.93 -19.91 -5.34
CA SER A 289 14.95 -19.97 -6.41
C SER A 289 14.89 -21.36 -7.03
N LYS A 290 13.79 -22.06 -6.79
CA LYS A 290 13.47 -23.38 -7.37
C LYS A 290 12.42 -23.29 -8.49
N ASN A 291 11.94 -22.09 -8.81
CA ASN A 291 10.89 -21.84 -9.79
C ASN A 291 11.03 -20.41 -10.35
N HIS A 292 10.31 -20.11 -11.43
CA HIS A 292 10.28 -18.78 -12.06
C HIS A 292 9.17 -17.88 -11.49
N GLY A 293 8.91 -17.97 -10.18
CA GLY A 293 7.87 -17.20 -9.50
C GLY A 293 8.13 -15.69 -9.57
N ARG A 294 7.06 -14.91 -9.76
CA ARG A 294 7.11 -13.44 -9.87
C ARG A 294 7.30 -12.72 -8.55
N ILE A 295 7.01 -13.40 -7.45
CA ILE A 295 7.15 -12.85 -6.12
C ILE A 295 8.29 -13.53 -5.38
N VAL A 296 9.19 -12.73 -4.83
CA VAL A 296 10.32 -13.14 -4.00
C VAL A 296 9.91 -13.02 -2.54
N VAL A 297 9.85 -14.14 -1.84
CA VAL A 297 9.74 -14.21 -0.38
C VAL A 297 11.15 -14.10 0.16
N LEU A 298 11.45 -13.01 0.89
CA LEU A 298 12.78 -12.83 1.47
C LEU A 298 13.00 -13.83 2.62
N PRO A 299 14.27 -14.13 2.96
CA PRO A 299 14.59 -15.03 4.06
C PRO A 299 14.04 -14.50 5.38
N TYR A 300 13.60 -15.40 6.24
CA TYR A 300 13.03 -15.02 7.53
C TYR A 300 13.32 -16.04 8.63
N THR A 301 13.45 -15.57 9.86
CA THR A 301 13.49 -16.40 11.07
C THR A 301 12.06 -16.62 11.55
N LYS A 302 11.66 -17.84 11.88
CA LYS A 302 10.33 -18.16 12.43
C LYS A 302 10.21 -17.77 13.91
N GLU A 303 8.98 -17.77 14.44
CA GLU A 303 8.71 -17.49 15.87
C GLU A 303 9.46 -18.42 16.84
N ASN A 304 9.78 -19.64 16.39
CA ASN A 304 10.55 -20.64 17.14
C ASN A 304 12.08 -20.48 16.98
N GLY A 305 12.56 -19.43 16.31
CA GLY A 305 13.98 -19.18 16.05
C GLY A 305 14.55 -19.90 14.81
N GLU A 306 13.74 -20.67 14.08
CA GLU A 306 14.22 -21.41 12.90
C GLU A 306 14.40 -20.48 11.70
N HIS A 307 15.59 -20.44 11.12
CA HIS A 307 15.86 -19.69 9.90
C HIS A 307 15.30 -20.39 8.66
N VAL A 308 14.50 -19.65 7.90
CA VAL A 308 13.93 -20.05 6.61
C VAL A 308 14.60 -19.26 5.51
N LYS A 309 15.20 -19.97 4.56
CA LYS A 309 15.74 -19.36 3.33
C LYS A 309 14.60 -18.78 2.49
N GLY A 310 14.87 -17.68 1.80
CA GLY A 310 13.92 -17.06 0.90
C GLY A 310 13.60 -17.97 -0.30
N TYR A 311 12.51 -17.70 -1.00
CA TYR A 311 12.11 -18.46 -2.18
C TYR A 311 11.20 -17.65 -3.11
N THR A 312 10.97 -18.15 -4.31
CA THR A 312 10.08 -17.52 -5.29
C THR A 312 8.72 -18.22 -5.35
N LYS A 313 7.64 -17.46 -5.57
CA LYS A 313 6.27 -17.95 -5.80
C LYS A 313 5.47 -16.98 -6.68
N ASN A 314 4.24 -17.33 -7.03
CA ASN A 314 3.30 -16.40 -7.68
C ASN A 314 2.31 -15.82 -6.67
N ALA A 315 1.61 -14.73 -7.03
CA ALA A 315 0.60 -14.11 -6.17
C ALA A 315 -0.60 -15.04 -5.92
N PRO A 316 -1.36 -14.83 -4.83
CA PRO A 316 -2.68 -15.43 -4.73
C PRO A 316 -3.52 -15.08 -5.96
N ASN A 317 -4.08 -16.11 -6.61
CA ASN A 317 -4.84 -16.06 -7.87
C ASN A 317 -4.03 -16.01 -9.19
N ASP A 318 -2.69 -16.09 -9.17
CA ASP A 318 -1.83 -16.10 -10.37
C ASP A 318 -1.46 -17.52 -10.88
N GLY A 319 -1.99 -18.58 -10.24
CA GLY A 319 -1.60 -19.97 -10.53
C GLY A 319 -0.23 -20.36 -9.95
N LYS A 320 0.19 -21.62 -10.15
CA LYS A 320 1.50 -22.11 -9.65
C LYS A 320 2.65 -21.55 -10.49
N ALA A 321 3.77 -21.24 -9.84
CA ALA A 321 5.00 -20.84 -10.52
C ALA A 321 5.60 -22.02 -11.29
N ILE A 322 6.18 -21.74 -12.47
CA ILE A 322 6.84 -22.76 -13.32
C ILE A 322 8.10 -23.25 -12.60
N PRO A 323 8.23 -24.56 -12.30
CA PRO A 323 9.40 -25.10 -11.61
C PRO A 323 10.66 -25.05 -12.47
N ARG A 324 11.83 -24.89 -11.84
CA ARG A 324 13.15 -25.04 -12.48
C ARG A 324 13.57 -26.50 -12.52
N HIS A 325 14.50 -26.84 -13.41
CA HIS A 325 15.23 -28.09 -13.27
C HIS A 325 16.09 -28.08 -11.99
N LYS A 326 16.34 -29.23 -11.37
CA LYS A 326 17.08 -29.31 -10.08
C LYS A 326 18.49 -28.74 -10.19
N ASP A 327 19.14 -28.95 -11.34
CA ASP A 327 20.50 -28.47 -11.61
C ASP A 327 20.56 -26.97 -11.91
N GLU A 328 19.40 -26.30 -12.05
CA GLU A 328 19.26 -24.87 -12.31
C GLU A 328 18.82 -24.07 -11.07
N TYR A 329 18.83 -24.69 -9.89
CA TYR A 329 18.52 -23.99 -8.65
C TYR A 329 19.62 -22.98 -8.34
N VAL A 330 19.21 -21.75 -8.05
CA VAL A 330 20.12 -20.65 -7.72
C VAL A 330 19.93 -20.22 -6.27
N GLU A 331 21.04 -20.04 -5.56
CA GLU A 331 21.08 -19.47 -4.22
C GLU A 331 21.69 -18.06 -4.31
N LEU A 332 20.91 -17.04 -3.97
CA LEU A 332 21.29 -15.64 -4.19
C LEU A 332 21.31 -14.87 -2.85
N PRO A 333 22.39 -14.13 -2.56
CA PRO A 333 22.38 -13.12 -1.50
C PRO A 333 21.52 -11.92 -1.92
N PHE A 334 20.99 -11.19 -0.93
CA PHE A 334 20.16 -10.00 -1.19
C PHE A 334 20.61 -8.80 -0.36
N GLU A 335 20.23 -7.62 -0.81
CA GLU A 335 20.42 -6.35 -0.11
C GLU A 335 19.12 -5.54 -0.15
N ILE A 336 18.80 -4.88 0.97
CA ILE A 336 17.66 -3.96 1.06
C ILE A 336 18.21 -2.54 1.10
N LEU A 337 17.76 -1.71 0.18
CA LEU A 337 18.09 -0.28 0.18
C LEU A 337 16.96 0.52 0.84
N ASP A 338 17.33 1.43 1.73
CA ASP A 338 16.39 2.39 2.32
C ASP A 338 16.02 3.45 1.28
N GLY A 339 14.75 3.53 0.93
CA GLY A 339 14.23 4.52 -0.02
C GLY A 339 13.05 4.01 -0.82
N ASP A 340 12.11 4.91 -1.10
CA ASP A 340 11.07 4.66 -2.09
C ASP A 340 11.65 5.06 -3.46
N LEU A 341 12.30 4.10 -4.14
CA LEU A 341 12.84 4.33 -5.49
C LEU A 341 11.75 4.91 -6.42
N MET A 342 10.47 4.74 -6.11
CA MET A 342 9.35 5.25 -6.89
C MET A 342 9.10 6.75 -6.77
N PHE A 343 9.68 7.46 -5.79
CA PHE A 343 9.68 8.93 -5.80
C PHE A 343 10.68 9.49 -6.82
N SER A 344 11.76 8.76 -7.17
CA SER A 344 12.77 9.21 -8.14
C SER A 344 12.77 8.47 -9.50
N LEU A 345 12.05 7.34 -9.63
CA LEU A 345 12.02 6.52 -10.85
C LEU A 345 11.23 7.12 -12.04
N PHE A 346 10.57 8.26 -11.86
CA PHE A 346 9.99 9.01 -12.98
C PHE A 346 10.85 10.20 -13.43
N GLY A 347 12.04 10.40 -12.86
CA GLY A 347 13.07 11.26 -13.45
C GLY A 347 13.60 12.42 -12.60
N GLU A 348 13.27 12.54 -11.31
CA GLU A 348 13.88 13.56 -10.45
C GLU A 348 14.70 12.91 -9.34
N LEU A 349 16.02 12.95 -9.50
CA LEU A 349 16.96 12.76 -8.40
C LEU A 349 17.05 14.10 -7.65
N ASN A 350 16.72 14.11 -6.37
CA ASN A 350 17.25 15.12 -5.47
C ASN A 350 18.75 14.82 -5.33
N TYR A 351 19.58 15.70 -5.87
CA TYR A 351 20.98 15.76 -5.48
C TYR A 351 21.03 16.34 -4.06
N GLU A 352 21.54 15.57 -3.11
CA GLU A 352 22.42 16.09 -2.06
C GLU A 352 23.75 15.33 -2.12
#